data_AF-A0A933YEG0-F1
#
_entry.id   AF-A0A933YEG0-F1
#
_cell.length_a   1.000
_cell.length_b   1.000
_cell.length_c   1.000
_cell.angle_alpha   90.00
_cell.angle_beta   90.00
_cell.angle_gamma   90.00
#
_symmetry.space_group_name_H-M   'P 1'
#
loop_
_entity.id
_entity.type
_entity.pdbx_description
1 polymer ?
#
loop_
_entity_poly.entity_id
_entity_poly.type
_entity_poly.pdbx_seq_one_letter_code
_entity_poly.pdbx_strand_id
1 'polypeptide(L)' 'TEPEENFGVVQEFLAQHPEFLLEPAAAFVDASFVHPQGYVETLPHRHGIDGSFAVRLVKRA' A
#
# COMPACT_ATOMS: atom_id res chain seq x y z
N THR A 1 -10.27 2.73 8.17
CA THR A 1 -9.13 3.54 7.72
C THR A 1 -9.67 4.79 7.07
N GLU A 2 -8.84 5.80 6.84
CA GLU A 2 -9.19 7.04 6.12
C GLU A 2 -8.65 6.86 4.69
N PRO A 3 -9.46 6.37 3.74
CA PRO A 3 -8.96 5.98 2.41
C PRO A 3 -8.37 7.16 1.63
N GLU A 4 -8.85 8.36 1.90
CA GLU A 4 -8.43 9.60 1.28
C GLU A 4 -6.97 9.96 1.62
N GLU A 5 -6.51 9.66 2.84
CA GLU A 5 -5.11 9.88 3.27
C GLU A 5 -4.16 8.75 2.86
N ASN A 6 -4.69 7.54 2.64
CA ASN A 6 -3.89 6.35 2.34
C ASN A 6 -3.80 6.07 0.82
N PHE A 7 -4.64 5.15 0.33
CA PHE A 7 -4.54 4.70 -1.05
C PHE A 7 -4.99 5.79 -2.05
N GLY A 8 -5.87 6.70 -1.64
CA GLY A 8 -6.27 7.86 -2.45
C GLY A 8 -5.07 8.72 -2.87
N VAL A 9 -4.21 9.09 -1.91
CA VAL A 9 -2.96 9.85 -2.18
C VAL A 9 -2.04 9.09 -3.14
N VAL A 10 -1.90 7.76 -2.96
CA VAL A 10 -1.07 6.94 -3.84
C VAL A 10 -1.63 6.89 -5.27
N GLN A 11 -2.96 6.79 -5.42
CA GLN A 11 -3.60 6.79 -6.73
C GLN A 11 -3.40 8.13 -7.44
N GLU A 12 -3.53 9.26 -6.74
CA GLU A 12 -3.27 10.58 -7.31
C GLU A 12 -1.79 10.74 -7.73
N PHE A 13 -0.85 10.31 -6.88
CA PHE A 13 0.58 10.30 -7.21
C PHE A 13 0.87 9.50 -8.49
N LEU A 14 0.36 8.27 -8.58
CA LEU A 14 0.58 7.41 -9.76
C LEU A 14 -0.06 7.96 -11.04
N ALA A 15 -1.17 8.72 -10.93
CA ALA A 15 -1.77 9.39 -12.06
C ALA A 15 -0.90 10.55 -12.59
N GLN A 16 -0.16 11.23 -11.71
CA GLN A 16 0.73 12.33 -12.07
C GLN A 16 2.15 11.88 -12.45
N HIS A 17 2.56 10.69 -11.99
CA HIS A 17 3.90 10.14 -12.16
C HIS A 17 3.87 8.74 -12.82
N PRO A 18 3.61 8.66 -14.15
CA PRO A 18 3.47 7.39 -14.87
C PRO A 18 4.76 6.55 -14.93
N GLU A 19 5.90 7.14 -14.57
CA GLU A 19 7.17 6.42 -14.44
C GLU A 19 7.24 5.56 -13.17
N PHE A 20 6.33 5.73 -12.22
CA PHE A 20 6.21 4.88 -11.04
C PHE A 20 5.11 3.85 -11.21
N LEU A 21 5.33 2.67 -10.63
CA LEU A 21 4.32 1.62 -10.57
C LEU A 21 4.28 1.00 -9.18
N LEU A 22 3.07 0.58 -8.79
CA LEU A 22 2.87 -0.20 -7.58
C LEU A 22 3.44 -1.61 -7.77
N GLU A 23 4.35 -1.99 -6.88
CA GLU A 23 4.87 -3.36 -6.78
C GLU A 23 4.19 -4.06 -5.60
N PRO A 24 3.53 -5.21 -5.80
CA PRO A 24 2.78 -5.88 -4.75
C PRO A 24 3.64 -6.21 -3.52
N ALA A 25 3.21 -5.72 -2.35
CA ALA A 25 3.93 -5.90 -1.10
C ALA A 25 4.02 -7.37 -0.64
N ALA A 26 3.14 -8.24 -1.11
CA ALA A 26 3.11 -9.66 -0.76
C ALA A 26 4.38 -10.44 -1.16
N ALA A 27 5.22 -9.87 -2.03
CA ALA A 27 6.53 -10.43 -2.34
C ALA A 27 7.59 -10.14 -1.24
N PHE A 28 7.31 -9.24 -0.30
CA PHE A 28 8.28 -8.71 0.66
C PHE A 28 7.85 -8.85 2.13
N VAL A 29 6.54 -8.98 2.39
CA VAL A 29 5.98 -9.16 3.73
C VAL A 29 4.94 -10.27 3.74
N ASP A 30 4.53 -10.69 4.94
CA ASP A 30 3.46 -11.68 5.10
C ASP A 30 2.17 -11.21 4.41
N ALA A 31 1.61 -12.06 3.55
CA ALA A 31 0.43 -11.76 2.75
C ALA A 31 -0.82 -11.46 3.61
N SER A 32 -0.85 -11.91 4.87
CA SER A 32 -1.94 -11.59 5.80
C SER A 32 -2.05 -10.09 6.11
N PHE A 33 -0.97 -9.32 5.96
CA PHE A 33 -0.94 -7.86 6.11
C PHE A 33 -1.17 -7.10 4.80
N VAL A 34 -1.30 -7.81 3.67
CA VAL A 34 -1.38 -7.19 2.35
C VAL A 34 -2.84 -7.14 1.90
N HIS A 35 -3.29 -5.92 1.61
CA HIS A 35 -4.61 -5.69 1.04
C HIS A 35 -4.65 -6.24 -0.40
N PRO A 36 -5.80 -6.71 -0.92
CA PRO A 36 -5.92 -7.19 -2.30
C PRO A 36 -5.43 -6.24 -3.40
N GLN A 37 -5.34 -4.94 -3.11
CA GLN A 37 -4.79 -3.91 -4.02
C GLN A 37 -3.26 -3.82 -3.99
N GLY A 38 -2.57 -4.66 -3.20
CA GLY A 38 -1.12 -4.83 -3.21
C GLY A 38 -0.34 -3.99 -2.22
N TYR A 39 -1.01 -3.20 -1.37
CA TYR A 39 -0.39 -2.41 -0.30
C TYR A 39 -0.48 -3.09 1.06
N VAL A 40 0.35 -2.68 2.00
CA VAL A 40 0.26 -3.11 3.41
C VAL A 40 -0.80 -2.30 4.12
N GLU A 41 -1.69 -3.00 4.83
CA GLU A 41 -2.61 -2.42 5.80
C GLU A 41 -2.64 -3.29 7.05
N THR A 42 -2.17 -2.73 8.16
CA THR A 42 -2.32 -3.37 9.48
C THR A 42 -3.49 -2.76 10.22
N LEU A 43 -4.27 -3.59 10.91
CA LEU A 43 -5.48 -3.20 11.63
C LEU A 43 -5.42 -3.82 13.03
N PRO A 44 -5.51 -3.02 14.12
CA PRO A 44 -5.38 -3.55 15.48
C PRO A 44 -6.34 -4.69 15.81
N HIS A 45 -7.58 -4.59 15.34
CA HIS A 45 -8.63 -5.60 15.58
C HIS A 45 -8.44 -6.89 14.78
N ARG A 46 -7.63 -6.89 13.71
CA ARG A 46 -7.39 -8.06 12.85
C ARG A 46 -6.03 -8.70 13.11
N HIS A 47 -5.02 -7.89 13.42
CA HIS A 47 -3.63 -8.33 13.48
C HIS A 47 -3.01 -8.24 14.89
N GLY A 48 -3.68 -7.61 15.86
CA GLY A 48 -3.17 -7.49 17.23
C GLY A 48 -1.93 -6.58 17.35
N ILE A 49 -1.70 -5.71 16.38
CA ILE A 49 -0.60 -4.75 16.29
C ILE A 49 -1.13 -3.38 15.87
N ASP A 50 -0.30 -2.33 15.95
CA ASP A 50 -0.69 -0.98 15.57
C ASP A 50 -1.19 -0.88 14.11
N GLY A 51 -2.07 0.09 13.88
CA GLY A 51 -2.60 0.41 12.56
C GLY A 51 -1.56 1.15 11.72
N SER A 52 -1.32 0.68 10.50
CA SER A 52 -0.31 1.25 9.61
C SER A 52 -0.66 0.99 8.14
N PHE A 53 -0.14 1.85 7.27
CA PHE A 53 -0.29 1.78 5.83
C PHE A 53 1.09 1.93 5.17
N ALA A 54 1.39 1.11 4.18
CA ALA A 54 2.59 1.26 3.37
C ALA A 54 2.39 0.77 1.94
N VAL A 55 3.01 1.47 1.00
CA VAL A 55 3.04 1.12 -0.43
C VAL A 55 4.48 1.06 -0.90
N ARG A 56 4.77 0.09 -1.78
CA ARG A 56 6.05 0.02 -2.48
C ARG A 56 5.86 0.47 -3.93
N LEU A 57 6.61 1.50 -4.31
CA LEU A 57 6.63 2.01 -5.69
C LEU A 57 8.00 1.76 -6.30
N VAL A 58 8.01 1.36 -7.57
CA VAL A 58 9.22 1.19 -8.37
C VAL A 58 9.20 2.22 -9.48
N LYS A 59 10.25 3.02 -9.58
CA LYS A 59 10.48 3.89 -10.73
C LYS A 59 11.03 3.07 -11.88
N ARG A 60 10.33 3.03 -13.02
CA ARG A 60 10.88 2.49 -14.27
C ARG A 60 11.83 3.52 -14.87
N ALA A 61 13.00 3.04 -15.29
CA ALA A 61 14.00 3.83 -16.01
C ALA A 61 13.52 4.19 -17.42
#